data_AF-A0A106PPM3-F1
#
_entry.id   AF-A0A106PPM3-F1
#
_cell.length_a   1.000
_cell.length_b   1.000
_cell.length_c   1.000
_cell.angle_alpha   90.00
_cell.angle_beta   90.00
_cell.angle_gamma   90.00
#
_symmetry.space_group_name_H-M   'P 1'
#
loop_
_entity.id
_entity.type
_entity.pdbx_description
1 polymer ?
#
loop_
_entity_poly.entity_id
_entity_poly.type
_entity_poly.pdbx_seq_one_letter_code
_entity_poly.pdbx_strand_id
1 'polypeptide(L)'
;MEYIDSLRIFCSVVEARSFRRAADILGLSAPVVSRAIAGLEKRLGIRLFLLPSPLVQDDLASGRLVRVLDSFRIVDAATELRLAYSSRTLLPAKVRAFIDHAVAFFDALTPHSPPA
;
A
#
# COMPACT_ATOMS: atom_id res chain seq x y z
N MET A 1 18.04 -1.16 16.21
CA MET A 1 17.02 -0.13 16.44
C MET A 1 16.30 -0.51 17.70
N GLU A 2 16.17 0.41 18.65
CA GLU A 2 15.51 0.12 19.92
C GLU A 2 14.00 -0.13 19.72
N TYR A 3 13.39 -0.88 20.64
CA TYR A 3 11.97 -1.19 20.56
C TYR A 3 11.10 0.08 20.61
N ILE A 4 11.45 1.01 21.51
CA ILE A 4 10.73 2.29 21.65
C ILE A 4 10.83 3.14 20.38
N ASP A 5 11.97 3.12 19.68
CA ASP A 5 12.10 3.84 18.42
C ASP A 5 11.20 3.25 17.33
N SER A 6 11.09 1.93 17.29
CA SER A 6 10.19 1.24 16.35
C SER A 6 8.72 1.58 16.61
N LEU A 7 8.33 1.70 17.89
CA LEU A 7 6.98 2.14 18.28
C LEU A 7 6.72 3.62 17.93
N ARG A 8 7.71 4.51 18.11
CA ARG A 8 7.59 5.92 17.69
C ARG A 8 7.44 6.04 16.18
N ILE A 9 8.22 5.25 15.43
CA ILE A 9 8.10 5.16 13.98
C ILE A 9 6.70 4.68 13.59
N PHE A 10 6.16 3.65 14.25
CA PHE A 10 4.80 3.19 14.04
C PHE A 10 3.76 4.29 14.28
N CYS A 11 3.78 4.97 15.43
CA CYS A 11 2.84 6.06 15.72
C CYS A 11 2.92 7.17 14.66
N SER A 12 4.13 7.57 14.27
CA SER A 12 4.33 8.59 13.24
C SER A 12 3.76 8.17 11.87
N VAL A 13 3.91 6.90 11.48
CA VAL A 13 3.32 6.38 10.22
C VAL A 13 1.79 6.38 10.29
N VAL A 14 1.20 6.01 11.43
CA VAL A 14 -0.25 6.02 11.64
C VAL A 14 -0.80 7.44 11.58
N GLU A 15 -0.17 8.38 12.29
CA GLU A 15 -0.57 9.80 12.32
C GLU A 15 -0.42 10.46 10.94
N ALA A 16 0.69 10.22 10.24
CA ALA A 16 0.95 10.75 8.92
C ALA A 16 0.17 10.05 7.80
N ARG A 17 -0.44 8.89 8.08
CA ARG A 17 -1.08 7.97 7.12
C ARG A 17 -0.19 7.66 5.90
N SER A 18 1.13 7.73 6.07
CA SER A 18 2.08 7.60 4.98
C SER A 18 3.49 7.31 5.49
N PHE A 19 4.11 6.25 4.97
CA PHE A 19 5.50 5.89 5.27
C PHE A 19 6.52 6.95 4.86
N ARG A 20 6.34 7.56 3.67
CA ARG A 20 7.27 8.59 3.17
C ARG A 20 7.20 9.85 4.02
N ARG A 21 6.00 10.40 4.20
CA ARG A 21 5.76 11.55 5.09
C ARG A 21 6.26 11.32 6.53
N ALA A 22 6.06 10.14 7.11
CA ALA A 22 6.60 9.82 8.43
C ALA A 22 8.13 9.78 8.44
N ALA A 23 8.75 9.24 7.39
CA ALA A 23 10.21 9.27 7.24
C ALA A 23 10.73 10.71 7.20
N ASP A 24 10.08 11.58 6.43
CA ASP A 24 10.43 13.01 6.33
C ASP A 24 10.32 13.72 7.70
N ILE A 25 9.24 13.46 8.46
CA ILE A 25 9.03 14.02 9.82
C ILE A 25 10.13 13.57 10.79
N LEU A 26 10.56 12.31 10.69
CA LEU A 26 11.54 11.71 11.61
C LEU A 26 12.99 11.94 11.17
N GLY A 27 13.24 12.60 10.04
CA GLY A 27 14.58 12.74 9.46
C GLY A 27 15.20 11.40 9.05
N LEU A 28 14.37 10.42 8.69
CA LEU A 28 14.77 9.07 8.28
C LEU A 28 14.50 8.86 6.79
N SER A 29 15.08 7.80 6.22
CA SER A 29 14.70 7.35 4.89
C SER A 29 13.50 6.39 4.95
N ALA A 30 12.63 6.44 3.92
CA ALA A 30 11.48 5.54 3.83
C ALA A 30 11.83 4.04 3.95
N PRO A 31 12.97 3.54 3.40
CA PRO A 31 13.40 2.16 3.64
C PRO A 31 13.74 1.85 5.09
N VAL A 32 14.29 2.81 5.86
CA VAL A 32 14.56 2.63 7.30
C VAL A 32 13.25 2.49 8.07
N VAL A 33 12.28 3.35 7.78
CA VAL A 33 10.93 3.27 8.36
C VAL A 33 10.27 1.94 8.04
N SER A 34 10.28 1.51 6.78
CA SER A 34 9.71 0.23 6.35
C SER A 34 10.35 -0.97 7.06
N ARG A 35 11.69 -1.01 7.16
CA ARG A 35 12.40 -2.08 7.89
C ARG A 35 12.11 -2.08 9.39
N ALA A 36 11.98 -0.90 10.01
CA ALA A 36 11.62 -0.77 11.42
C ALA A 36 10.26 -1.39 11.71
N ILE A 37 9.27 -1.08 10.88
CA ILE A 37 7.92 -1.65 10.97
C ILE A 37 7.94 -3.16 10.74
N ALA A 38 8.63 -3.64 9.71
CA ALA A 38 8.73 -5.08 9.45
C ALA A 38 9.38 -5.83 10.64
N GLY A 39 10.41 -5.24 11.26
CA GLY A 39 11.03 -5.78 12.46
C GLY A 39 10.08 -5.78 13.66
N LEU A 40 9.30 -4.71 13.83
CA LEU A 40 8.28 -4.60 14.89
C LEU A 40 7.18 -5.65 14.74
N GLU A 41 6.63 -5.79 13.53
CA GLU A 41 5.63 -6.82 13.20
C GLU A 41 6.16 -8.23 13.46
N LYS A 42 7.40 -8.52 13.03
CA LYS A 42 8.05 -9.81 13.29
C LYS A 42 8.18 -10.09 14.79
N ARG A 43 8.55 -9.08 15.58
CA ARG A 43 8.74 -9.23 17.03
C ARG A 43 7.43 -9.40 17.78
N LEU A 44 6.36 -8.72 17.34
CA LEU A 44 5.04 -8.84 17.95
C LEU A 44 4.26 -10.08 17.46
N GLY A 45 4.67 -10.69 16.34
CA GLY A 45 3.96 -11.82 15.73
C GLY A 45 2.63 -11.43 15.08
N ILE A 46 2.42 -10.13 14.82
CA ILE A 46 1.18 -9.59 14.25
C ILE A 46 1.51 -8.62 13.09
N ARG A 47 0.59 -8.51 12.13
CA ARG A 47 0.63 -7.50 11.08
C ARG A 47 0.03 -6.19 11.63
N LEU A 48 0.77 -5.09 11.52
CA LEU A 48 0.34 -3.76 11.95
C LEU A 48 -0.20 -2.93 10.78
N PHE A 49 0.31 -3.19 9.57
CA PHE A 49 -0.16 -2.53 8.36
C PHE A 49 -0.56 -3.54 7.28
N LEU A 50 -1.49 -3.09 6.43
CA LEU A 50 -2.01 -3.86 5.30
C LEU A 50 -1.16 -3.64 4.07
N LEU A 51 -0.96 -4.71 3.30
CA LEU A 51 -0.39 -4.60 1.97
C LEU A 51 -1.51 -4.44 0.95
N PRO A 52 -1.34 -3.56 -0.06
CA PRO A 52 -2.21 -3.53 -1.23
C PRO A 52 -2.30 -4.92 -1.88
N SER A 53 -3.51 -5.35 -2.24
CA SER A 53 -3.72 -6.65 -2.88
C SER A 53 -2.86 -6.85 -4.14
N PRO A 54 -2.59 -5.84 -5.01
CA PRO A 54 -1.79 -6.03 -6.21
C PRO A 54 -0.36 -6.51 -5.95
N LEU A 55 0.22 -6.22 -4.77
CA LEU A 55 1.59 -6.61 -4.44
C LEU A 55 1.74 -8.11 -4.16
N VAL A 56 0.64 -8.81 -3.88
CA VAL A 56 0.64 -10.21 -3.48
C VAL A 56 -0.17 -11.09 -4.43
N GLN A 57 -0.63 -10.55 -5.56
CA GLN A 57 -1.45 -11.27 -6.52
C GLN A 57 -0.74 -12.49 -7.11
N ASP A 58 0.52 -12.38 -7.48
CA ASP A 58 1.27 -13.52 -8.04
C ASP A 58 1.43 -14.65 -7.02
N ASP A 59 1.63 -14.30 -5.76
CA ASP A 59 1.75 -15.24 -4.65
C ASP A 59 0.41 -15.93 -4.35
N LEU A 60 -0.72 -15.20 -4.48
CA LEU A 60 -2.07 -15.74 -4.38
C LEU A 60 -2.40 -16.66 -5.56
N ALA A 61 -2.10 -16.23 -6.80
CA ALA A 61 -2.35 -16.98 -8.02
C ALA A 61 -1.53 -18.27 -8.10
N SER A 62 -0.27 -18.23 -7.63
CA SER A 62 0.60 -19.40 -7.53
C SER A 62 0.28 -20.33 -6.36
N GLY A 63 -0.63 -19.94 -5.46
CA GLY A 63 -0.99 -20.71 -4.27
C GLY A 63 0.07 -20.69 -3.15
N ARG A 64 1.13 -19.87 -3.27
CA ARG A 64 2.08 -19.63 -2.16
C ARG A 64 1.44 -18.90 -1.00
N LEU A 65 0.42 -18.08 -1.29
CA LEU A 65 -0.46 -17.47 -0.30
C LEU A 65 -1.89 -17.99 -0.47
N VAL A 66 -2.52 -18.31 0.65
CA VAL A 66 -3.93 -18.74 0.71
C VAL A 66 -4.70 -17.75 1.57
N ARG A 67 -5.85 -17.28 1.07
CA ARG A 67 -6.73 -16.38 1.82
C ARG A 67 -7.55 -17.18 2.84
N VAL A 68 -7.25 -17.00 4.13
CA VAL A 68 -7.89 -17.74 5.23
C VAL A 68 -9.21 -17.11 5.68
N LEU A 69 -9.32 -15.77 5.63
CA LEU A 69 -10.49 -15.01 6.09
C LEU A 69 -11.18 -14.32 4.90
N ASP A 70 -11.72 -15.10 3.98
CA ASP A 70 -12.32 -14.60 2.75
C ASP A 70 -13.59 -13.74 2.97
N SER A 71 -14.26 -13.94 4.10
CA SER A 71 -15.49 -13.29 4.51
C SER A 71 -15.22 -12.05 5.35
N PHE A 72 -13.99 -11.87 5.84
CA PHE A 72 -13.59 -10.67 6.57
C PHE A 72 -13.11 -9.60 5.57
N ARG A 73 -13.96 -8.60 5.31
CA ARG A 73 -13.59 -7.41 4.53
C ARG A 73 -13.04 -6.36 5.48
N ILE A 74 -11.89 -5.79 5.13
CA ILE A 74 -11.34 -4.68 5.88
C ILE A 74 -12.12 -3.43 5.50
N VAL A 75 -12.85 -2.88 6.46
CA VAL A 75 -13.60 -1.62 6.32
C VAL A 75 -12.60 -0.48 6.08
N ASP A 76 -12.90 0.41 5.13
CA ASP A 76 -12.04 1.52 4.72
C ASP A 76 -10.64 1.16 4.21
N ALA A 77 -10.41 -0.09 3.77
CA ALA A 77 -9.14 -0.49 3.15
C ALA A 77 -8.95 0.00 1.70
N ALA A 78 -9.88 0.79 1.17
CA ALA A 78 -9.76 1.37 -0.16
C ALA A 78 -8.61 2.39 -0.18
N THR A 79 -7.48 1.99 -0.75
CA THR A 79 -6.39 2.91 -1.07
C THR A 79 -6.67 3.54 -2.43
N GLU A 80 -6.95 4.83 -2.46
CA GLU A 80 -7.15 5.56 -3.72
C GLU A 80 -5.80 5.79 -4.41
N LEU A 81 -5.56 5.15 -5.56
CA LEU A 81 -4.38 5.39 -6.38
C LEU A 81 -4.67 6.52 -7.37
N ARG A 82 -3.88 7.59 -7.31
CA ARG A 82 -4.01 8.75 -8.22
C ARG A 82 -2.84 8.83 -9.19
N LEU A 83 -3.13 9.00 -10.48
CA LEU A 83 -2.13 9.27 -11.52
C LEU A 83 -1.94 10.78 -11.67
N ALA A 84 -0.73 11.26 -11.35
CA ALA A 84 -0.34 12.65 -11.55
C ALA A 84 0.47 12.80 -12.85
N TYR A 85 0.09 13.76 -13.68
CA TYR A 85 0.79 14.09 -14.92
C TYR A 85 0.69 15.60 -15.19
N SER A 86 1.71 16.15 -15.84
CA SER A 86 1.94 17.60 -15.90
C SER A 86 0.87 18.40 -16.66
N SER A 87 0.16 17.79 -17.60
CA SER A 87 -0.92 18.47 -18.35
C SER A 87 -1.96 17.49 -18.89
N ARG A 88 -3.24 17.90 -18.87
CA ARG A 88 -4.37 17.21 -19.51
C ARG A 88 -4.53 17.58 -20.99
N THR A 89 -3.98 18.72 -21.41
CA THR A 89 -3.96 19.15 -22.82
C THR A 89 -2.77 18.49 -23.53
N LEU A 90 -3.05 17.85 -24.68
CA LEU A 90 -2.06 17.17 -25.52
C LEU A 90 -1.27 16.06 -24.80
N LEU A 91 -1.96 15.18 -24.06
CA LEU A 91 -1.34 13.96 -23.53
C LEU A 91 -0.69 13.16 -24.68
N PRO A 92 0.65 12.98 -24.67
CA PRO A 92 1.31 12.18 -25.68
C PRO A 92 0.70 10.77 -25.74
N ALA A 93 0.61 10.18 -26.93
CA ALA A 93 -0.03 8.87 -27.12
C ALA A 93 0.51 7.79 -26.16
N LYS A 94 1.82 7.81 -25.86
CA LYS A 94 2.46 6.92 -24.90
C LYS A 94 1.94 7.09 -23.46
N VAL A 95 1.69 8.32 -23.02
CA VAL A 95 1.17 8.60 -21.67
C VAL A 95 -0.28 8.15 -21.58
N ARG A 96 -1.09 8.42 -22.62
CA ARG A 96 -2.48 7.93 -22.68
C ARG A 96 -2.54 6.40 -22.66
N ALA A 97 -1.76 5.72 -23.49
CA ALA A 97 -1.71 4.26 -23.51
C ALA A 97 -1.31 3.67 -22.14
N PHE A 98 -0.38 4.31 -21.42
CA PHE A 98 -0.03 3.89 -20.06
C PHE A 98 -1.18 4.11 -19.08
N ILE A 99 -1.86 5.26 -19.12
CA ILE A 99 -3.01 5.56 -18.27
C ILE A 99 -4.12 4.53 -18.51
N ASP A 100 -4.48 4.27 -19.77
CA ASP A 100 -5.53 3.32 -20.14
C ASP A 100 -5.19 1.91 -19.65
N HIS A 101 -3.93 1.49 -19.80
CA HIS A 101 -3.46 0.20 -19.30
C HIS A 101 -3.50 0.13 -17.76
N ALA A 102 -3.04 1.17 -17.08
CA ALA A 102 -3.02 1.21 -15.61
C ALA A 102 -4.44 1.16 -15.03
N VAL A 103 -5.39 1.93 -15.59
CA VAL A 103 -6.79 1.89 -15.17
C VAL A 103 -7.37 0.49 -15.35
N ALA A 104 -7.24 -0.09 -16.55
CA ALA A 104 -7.74 -1.44 -16.83
C ALA A 104 -7.12 -2.51 -15.91
N PHE A 105 -5.82 -2.40 -15.61
CA PHE A 105 -5.12 -3.31 -14.71
C PHE A 105 -5.67 -3.24 -13.29
N PHE A 106 -5.85 -2.04 -12.72
CA PHE A 106 -6.34 -1.91 -11.35
C PHE A 106 -7.84 -2.22 -11.22
N ASP A 107 -8.65 -1.90 -12.24
CA ASP A 107 -10.08 -2.28 -12.27
C ASP A 107 -10.25 -3.81 -12.24
N ALA A 108 -9.43 -4.55 -12.98
CA ALA A 108 -9.47 -6.02 -12.99
C ALA A 108 -9.10 -6.65 -11.64
N LEU A 109 -8.32 -5.94 -10.81
CA LEU A 109 -7.84 -6.42 -9.50
C LEU A 109 -8.78 -6.08 -8.35
N THR A 110 -9.71 -5.15 -8.55
CA THR A 110 -10.77 -4.82 -7.61
C THR A 110 -12.10 -5.35 -8.14
N PRO A 111 -12.63 -6.48 -7.65
CA PRO A 111 -14.04 -6.76 -7.87
C PRO A 111 -14.83 -5.62 -7.23
N HIS A 112 -15.33 -4.73 -8.07
CA HIS A 112 -16.26 -3.67 -7.74
C HIS A 112 -17.32 -4.24 -6.80
N SER A 113 -17.32 -3.78 -5.54
CA SER A 113 -18.52 -3.89 -4.72
C SER A 113 -19.51 -2.86 -5.30
N PRO A 114 -20.77 -3.24 -5.54
CA PRO A 114 -21.75 -2.32 -6.10
C PRO A 114 -21.92 -1.09 -5.20
N PRO A 115 -22.21 0.10 -5.76
CA PRO A 115 -22.63 1.24 -4.96
C PRO A 115 -23.89 0.83 -4.19
N ALA A 116 -23.90 1.14 -2.89
CA ALA A 116 -25.04 1.00 -2.02
C ALA A 116 -26.24 1.83 -2.52
#